data_AF-A0A2P4NN52-F1
#
_entry.id   AF-A0A2P4NN52-F1
#
_cell.length_a   1.000
_cell.length_b   1.000
_cell.length_c   1.000
_cell.angle_alpha   90.00
_cell.angle_beta   90.00
_cell.angle_gamma   90.00
#
_symmetry.space_group_name_H-M   'P 1'
#
loop_
_entity.id
_entity.type
_entity.pdbx_description
1 polymer ?
#
loop_
_entity_poly.entity_id
_entity_poly.type
_entity_poly.pdbx_seq_one_letter_code
_entity_poly.pdbx_strand_id
1 'polypeptide(L)'
;MSETTPRDALVVGGGVAGLTAATFLARADLDTLVVNDDEPIVRRNAHLENVPGFPAGVNSRLFTDLLSEQADRNGADRLAGRVTDLVVLGDDEDPLFRATVETDDGEETIEASRVVAASWSDASYLEDTGVDLRAAGSKTYVDVDDLGRTAVPGIYAAGRLTEIYHQAVVAAGDAAETAITLVHDSGTAFYNDWVAPTGYFTDRGREVPPACEEIDADERDRRERESREVMREFFAEPHEEPQRTHPSLVDDELGRLDE
;
A
#
# COMPACT_ATOMS: atom_id res chain seq x y z
N MET A 1 -5.51 -10.63 29.13
CA MET A 1 -5.19 -10.46 27.71
C MET A 1 -5.19 -8.97 27.50
N SER A 2 -4.09 -8.39 27.01
CA SER A 2 -4.06 -6.96 26.73
C SER A 2 -5.07 -6.70 25.63
N GLU A 3 -6.05 -5.81 25.86
CA GLU A 3 -6.90 -5.31 24.78
C GLU A 3 -5.98 -4.53 23.85
N THR A 4 -5.61 -5.15 22.72
CA THR A 4 -4.92 -4.46 21.63
C THR A 4 -5.98 -3.64 20.92
N THR A 5 -5.83 -2.32 20.89
CA THR A 5 -6.70 -1.45 20.09
C THR A 5 -6.61 -1.89 18.63
N PRO A 6 -7.73 -2.15 17.93
CA PRO A 6 -7.72 -2.49 16.51
C PRO A 6 -7.07 -1.36 15.70
N ARG A 7 -6.33 -1.73 14.64
CA ARG A 7 -5.86 -0.78 13.62
C ARG A 7 -7.08 -0.20 12.87
N ASP A 8 -6.95 1.01 12.33
CA ASP A 8 -8.00 1.55 11.46
C ASP A 8 -8.03 0.82 10.11
N ALA A 9 -6.84 0.50 9.57
CA ALA A 9 -6.69 -0.19 8.30
C ALA A 9 -5.53 -1.20 8.32
N LEU A 10 -5.81 -2.40 7.82
CA LEU A 10 -4.81 -3.42 7.49
C LEU A 10 -4.67 -3.54 5.98
N VAL A 11 -3.47 -3.37 5.45
CA VAL A 11 -3.14 -3.61 4.05
C VAL A 11 -2.38 -4.92 3.93
N VAL A 12 -2.92 -5.86 3.16
CA VAL A 12 -2.30 -7.18 2.96
C VAL A 12 -1.55 -7.19 1.63
N GLY A 13 -0.23 -7.20 1.69
CA GLY A 13 0.69 -7.18 0.56
C GLY A 13 1.42 -5.84 0.40
N GLY A 14 2.76 -5.87 0.44
CA GLY A 14 3.64 -4.71 0.28
C GLY A 14 4.17 -4.53 -1.14
N GLY A 15 3.33 -4.80 -2.14
CA GLY A 15 3.63 -4.47 -3.53
C GLY A 15 3.26 -3.02 -3.86
N VAL A 16 3.29 -2.69 -5.17
CA VAL A 16 2.95 -1.34 -5.65
C VAL A 16 1.57 -0.89 -5.18
N ALA A 17 0.56 -1.77 -5.28
CA ALA A 17 -0.79 -1.47 -4.85
C ALA A 17 -0.87 -1.21 -3.34
N GLY A 18 -0.40 -2.16 -2.51
CA GLY A 18 -0.53 -2.02 -1.06
C GLY A 18 0.30 -0.87 -0.46
N LEU A 19 1.53 -0.65 -0.91
CA LEU A 19 2.33 0.49 -0.44
C LEU A 19 1.73 1.84 -0.88
N THR A 20 1.10 1.89 -2.06
CA THR A 20 0.35 3.07 -2.48
C THR A 20 -0.89 3.27 -1.61
N ALA A 21 -1.71 2.22 -1.40
CA ALA A 21 -2.87 2.30 -0.53
C ALA A 21 -2.48 2.77 0.88
N ALA A 22 -1.44 2.18 1.47
CA ALA A 22 -0.96 2.53 2.80
C ALA A 22 -0.50 3.99 2.90
N THR A 23 0.20 4.50 1.88
CA THR A 23 0.54 5.93 1.80
C THR A 23 -0.72 6.79 1.87
N PHE A 24 -1.76 6.44 1.12
CA PHE A 24 -2.99 7.22 1.06
C PHE A 24 -3.82 7.13 2.35
N LEU A 25 -3.85 5.96 2.99
CA LEU A 25 -4.56 5.74 4.25
C LEU A 25 -3.87 6.46 5.41
N ALA A 26 -2.54 6.32 5.53
CA ALA A 26 -1.77 6.98 6.57
C ALA A 26 -1.81 8.52 6.44
N ARG A 27 -1.83 9.04 5.21
CA ARG A 27 -2.05 10.49 4.95
C ARG A 27 -3.42 10.99 5.39
N ALA A 28 -4.41 10.11 5.47
CA ALA A 28 -5.72 10.41 6.03
C ALA A 28 -5.74 10.33 7.57
N ASP A 29 -4.58 10.14 8.21
CA ASP A 29 -4.43 9.97 9.66
C ASP A 29 -5.09 8.67 10.19
N LEU A 30 -5.23 7.66 9.32
CA LEU A 30 -5.67 6.32 9.71
C LEU A 30 -4.49 5.51 10.23
N ASP A 31 -4.66 4.86 11.39
CA ASP A 31 -3.70 3.90 11.92
C ASP A 31 -3.59 2.69 10.97
N THR A 32 -2.56 2.72 10.13
CA THR A 32 -2.42 1.85 8.97
C THR A 32 -1.24 0.90 9.15
N LEU A 33 -1.50 -0.41 9.05
CA LEU A 33 -0.47 -1.44 9.04
C LEU A 33 -0.41 -2.14 7.68
N VAL A 34 0.79 -2.26 7.10
CA VAL A 34 1.06 -3.13 5.96
C VAL A 34 1.67 -4.44 6.44
N VAL A 35 1.06 -5.57 6.10
CA VAL A 35 1.67 -6.89 6.29
C VAL A 35 2.20 -7.38 4.94
N ASN A 36 3.49 -7.68 4.87
CA ASN A 36 4.16 -8.07 3.63
C ASN A 36 5.19 -9.18 3.86
N ASP A 37 5.23 -10.16 2.97
CA ASP A 37 6.17 -11.29 3.01
C ASP A 37 7.46 -11.03 2.18
N ASP A 38 7.75 -9.75 1.88
CA ASP A 38 8.92 -9.27 1.13
C ASP A 38 9.13 -9.86 -0.27
N GLU A 39 8.06 -10.39 -0.87
CA GLU A 39 8.14 -11.02 -2.20
C GLU A 39 7.23 -10.39 -3.29
N PRO A 40 7.16 -9.04 -3.41
CA PRO A 40 6.36 -8.43 -4.46
C PRO A 40 6.95 -8.71 -5.85
N ILE A 41 6.11 -9.22 -6.76
CA ILE A 41 6.49 -9.62 -8.12
C ILE A 41 7.25 -8.53 -8.89
N VAL A 42 6.97 -7.25 -8.60
CA VAL A 42 7.65 -6.13 -9.26
C VAL A 42 9.16 -6.21 -9.08
N ARG A 43 9.67 -6.59 -7.89
CA ARG A 43 11.11 -6.71 -7.56
C ARG A 43 11.85 -7.71 -8.45
N ARG A 44 11.15 -8.66 -9.09
CA ARG A 44 11.72 -9.66 -10.01
C ARG A 44 11.99 -9.12 -11.41
N ASN A 45 11.43 -7.96 -11.78
CA ASN A 45 11.68 -7.37 -13.09
C ASN A 45 13.05 -6.71 -13.14
N ALA A 46 13.67 -6.67 -14.33
CA ALA A 46 15.00 -6.06 -14.49
C ALA A 46 14.98 -4.53 -14.39
N HIS A 47 13.98 -3.88 -15.01
CA HIS A 47 13.85 -2.42 -15.07
C HIS A 47 12.40 -2.03 -15.38
N LEU A 48 11.93 -0.91 -14.83
CA LEU A 48 10.61 -0.37 -15.10
C LEU A 48 10.73 0.85 -16.01
N GLU A 49 10.22 0.77 -17.23
CA GLU A 49 10.46 1.80 -18.27
C GLU A 49 9.36 2.87 -18.36
N ASN A 50 8.17 2.60 -17.83
CA ASN A 50 6.96 3.39 -18.08
C ASN A 50 6.29 3.93 -16.79
N VAL A 51 7.03 4.04 -15.70
CA VAL A 51 6.56 4.69 -14.46
C VAL A 51 6.72 6.21 -14.60
N PRO A 52 5.65 7.01 -14.55
CA PRO A 52 5.75 8.46 -14.63
C PRO A 52 6.66 9.03 -13.54
N GLY A 53 7.43 10.06 -13.88
CA GLY A 53 8.43 10.66 -12.98
C GLY A 53 9.83 10.06 -13.12
N PHE A 54 9.97 8.91 -13.78
CA PHE A 54 11.28 8.29 -14.06
C PHE A 54 11.57 8.31 -15.58
N PRO A 55 12.13 9.41 -16.11
CA PRO A 55 12.28 9.61 -17.56
C PRO A 55 13.22 8.61 -18.26
N ALA A 56 14.07 7.90 -17.51
CA ALA A 56 14.93 6.83 -17.99
C ALA A 56 14.55 5.45 -17.41
N GLY A 57 13.32 5.35 -16.88
CA GLY A 57 12.90 4.22 -16.05
C GLY A 57 13.59 4.17 -14.69
N VAL A 58 13.29 3.13 -13.94
CA VAL A 58 13.79 2.93 -12.57
C VAL A 58 14.02 1.44 -12.29
N ASN A 59 15.03 1.14 -11.49
CA ASN A 59 15.25 -0.21 -10.98
C ASN A 59 14.02 -0.64 -10.17
N SER A 60 13.50 -1.83 -10.43
CA SER A 60 12.26 -2.32 -9.83
C SER A 60 12.31 -2.50 -8.31
N ARG A 61 13.47 -2.87 -7.77
CA ARG A 61 13.69 -3.04 -6.33
C ARG A 61 13.74 -1.68 -5.65
N LEU A 62 14.59 -0.80 -6.17
CA LEU A 62 14.67 0.60 -5.75
C LEU A 62 13.30 1.30 -5.78
N PHE A 63 12.50 1.07 -6.81
CA PHE A 63 11.15 1.62 -6.88
C PHE A 63 10.26 1.13 -5.72
N THR A 64 10.37 -0.15 -5.36
CA THR A 64 9.61 -0.69 -4.22
C THR A 64 10.13 -0.13 -2.89
N ASP A 65 11.44 0.06 -2.74
CA ASP A 65 12.01 0.69 -1.53
C ASP A 65 11.58 2.15 -1.39
N LEU A 66 11.51 2.90 -2.50
CA LEU A 66 10.99 4.26 -2.53
C LEU A 66 9.51 4.32 -2.12
N LEU A 67 8.69 3.36 -2.57
CA LEU A 67 7.28 3.27 -2.15
C LEU A 67 7.15 2.90 -0.67
N SER A 68 7.98 1.97 -0.19
CA SER A 68 8.08 1.59 1.21
C SER A 68 8.41 2.81 2.08
N GLU A 69 9.48 3.51 1.72
CA GLU A 69 9.90 4.73 2.40
C GLU A 69 8.84 5.83 2.35
N GLN A 70 8.12 5.97 1.23
CA GLN A 70 7.01 6.91 1.12
C GLN A 70 5.88 6.56 2.10
N ALA A 71 5.53 5.29 2.25
CA ALA A 71 4.52 4.85 3.20
C ALA A 71 4.95 5.17 4.65
N ASP A 72 6.19 4.85 5.02
CA ASP A 72 6.74 5.11 6.37
C ASP A 72 6.72 6.61 6.71
N ARG A 73 7.19 7.45 5.77
CA ARG A 73 7.21 8.91 5.97
C ARG A 73 5.82 9.52 6.11
N ASN A 74 4.77 8.85 5.64
CA ASN A 74 3.39 9.29 5.82
C ASN A 74 2.73 8.64 7.05
N GLY A 75 3.43 7.80 7.82
CA GLY A 75 2.97 7.23 9.08
C GLY A 75 2.39 5.82 9.00
N ALA A 76 2.57 5.10 7.88
CA ALA A 76 2.19 3.70 7.83
C ALA A 76 3.21 2.83 8.58
N ASP A 77 2.73 1.89 9.39
CA ASP A 77 3.55 0.84 9.96
C ASP A 77 3.70 -0.33 8.97
N ARG A 78 4.79 -1.09 9.10
CA ARG A 78 4.99 -2.32 8.33
C ARG A 78 5.38 -3.48 9.24
N LEU A 79 4.82 -4.65 8.94
CA LEU A 79 5.15 -5.93 9.56
C LEU A 79 5.57 -6.92 8.47
N ALA A 80 6.77 -7.49 8.63
CA ALA A 80 7.22 -8.59 7.79
C ALA A 80 6.46 -9.86 8.21
N GLY A 81 5.71 -10.45 7.28
CA GLY A 81 4.92 -11.65 7.54
C GLY A 81 3.90 -11.95 6.46
N ARG A 82 3.30 -13.14 6.54
CA ARG A 82 2.24 -13.61 5.65
C ARG A 82 0.92 -13.64 6.39
N VAL A 83 -0.09 -12.95 5.88
CA VAL A 83 -1.47 -13.17 6.33
C VAL A 83 -1.93 -14.53 5.82
N THR A 84 -2.31 -15.43 6.73
CA THR A 84 -2.74 -16.80 6.40
C THR A 84 -4.24 -17.00 6.56
N ASP A 85 -4.90 -16.16 7.35
CA ASP A 85 -6.33 -16.26 7.63
C ASP A 85 -6.89 -14.88 7.98
N LEU A 86 -8.15 -14.63 7.61
CA LEU A 86 -8.89 -13.42 8.00
C LEU A 86 -10.30 -13.82 8.43
N VAL A 87 -10.65 -13.51 9.68
CA VAL A 87 -11.99 -13.75 10.22
C VAL A 87 -12.76 -12.45 10.41
N VAL A 88 -14.05 -12.48 10.10
CA VAL A 88 -14.98 -11.38 10.37
C VAL A 88 -15.47 -11.50 11.82
N LEU A 89 -15.26 -10.44 12.60
CA LEU A 89 -15.68 -10.34 14.00
C LEU A 89 -16.84 -9.38 14.21
N GLY A 90 -16.91 -8.34 13.38
CA GLY A 90 -17.95 -7.30 13.42
C GLY A 90 -19.12 -7.59 12.48
N ASP A 91 -19.89 -6.55 12.19
CA ASP A 91 -21.01 -6.58 11.25
C ASP A 91 -20.90 -5.43 10.23
N ASP A 92 -21.91 -5.29 9.37
CA ASP A 92 -21.90 -4.30 8.28
C ASP A 92 -21.87 -2.84 8.80
N GLU A 93 -22.40 -2.57 10.00
CA GLU A 93 -22.45 -1.22 10.58
C GLU A 93 -21.17 -0.88 11.36
N ASP A 94 -20.54 -1.88 11.99
CA ASP A 94 -19.28 -1.77 12.71
C ASP A 94 -18.30 -2.89 12.29
N PRO A 95 -17.65 -2.76 11.11
CA PRO A 95 -16.75 -3.78 10.60
C PRO A 95 -15.53 -3.97 11.50
N LEU A 96 -15.22 -5.22 11.81
CA LEU A 96 -14.04 -5.62 12.55
C LEU A 96 -13.54 -6.95 12.03
N PHE A 97 -12.23 -7.02 11.79
CA PHE A 97 -11.57 -8.19 11.25
C PHE A 97 -10.39 -8.59 12.11
N ARG A 98 -10.07 -9.87 12.11
CA ARG A 98 -8.87 -10.39 12.74
C ARG A 98 -8.08 -11.21 11.74
N ALA A 99 -6.86 -10.77 11.48
CA ALA A 99 -5.89 -11.45 10.63
C ALA A 99 -4.95 -12.31 11.49
N THR A 100 -4.68 -13.52 11.01
CA THR A 100 -3.58 -14.36 11.49
C THR A 100 -2.36 -14.11 10.61
N VAL A 101 -1.23 -13.76 11.22
CA VAL A 101 0.01 -13.40 10.53
C VAL A 101 1.11 -14.36 10.94
N GLU A 102 1.67 -15.10 9.99
CA GLU A 102 2.89 -15.86 10.17
C GLU A 102 4.11 -14.94 9.98
N THR A 103 4.93 -14.83 11.02
CA THR A 103 6.20 -14.08 11.03
C THR A 103 7.36 -15.04 11.31
N ASP A 104 8.60 -14.57 11.15
CA ASP A 104 9.79 -15.34 11.53
C ASP A 104 9.85 -15.67 13.04
N ASP A 105 9.20 -14.86 13.87
CA ASP A 105 9.15 -15.02 15.33
C ASP A 105 7.93 -15.86 15.80
N GLY A 106 7.08 -16.28 14.87
CA GLY A 106 5.89 -17.10 15.12
C GLY A 106 4.60 -16.48 14.60
N GLU A 107 3.47 -16.96 15.13
CA GLU A 107 2.14 -16.50 14.74
C GLU A 107 1.71 -15.30 15.58
N GLU A 108 1.26 -14.24 14.92
CA GLU A 108 0.67 -13.06 15.52
C GLU A 108 -0.78 -12.87 15.07
N THR A 109 -1.53 -12.12 15.85
CA THR A 109 -2.93 -11.78 15.56
C THR A 109 -3.07 -10.27 15.52
N ILE A 110 -3.61 -9.76 14.40
CA ILE A 110 -3.87 -8.33 14.19
C ILE A 110 -5.36 -8.11 14.04
N GLU A 111 -5.91 -7.17 14.79
CA GLU A 111 -7.29 -6.71 14.58
C GLU A 111 -7.30 -5.38 13.81
N ALA A 112 -8.22 -5.24 12.87
CA ALA A 112 -8.39 -4.03 12.08
C ALA A 112 -9.85 -3.76 11.74
N SER A 113 -10.22 -2.49 11.69
CA SER A 113 -11.59 -2.07 11.34
C SER A 113 -11.87 -2.22 9.84
N ARG A 114 -10.84 -2.11 8.99
CA ARG A 114 -10.94 -2.25 7.54
C ARG A 114 -9.72 -2.96 6.97
N VAL A 115 -9.90 -3.63 5.83
CA VAL A 115 -8.84 -4.41 5.17
C VAL A 115 -8.74 -4.03 3.69
N VAL A 116 -7.52 -3.81 3.20
CA VAL A 116 -7.22 -3.70 1.76
C VAL A 116 -6.40 -4.91 1.32
N ALA A 117 -7.02 -5.80 0.55
CA ALA A 117 -6.37 -6.94 -0.07
C ALA A 117 -5.59 -6.51 -1.33
N ALA A 118 -4.26 -6.55 -1.25
CA ALA A 118 -3.33 -6.19 -2.33
C ALA A 118 -2.25 -7.27 -2.57
N SER A 119 -2.55 -8.50 -2.15
CA SER A 119 -1.64 -9.64 -1.96
C SER A 119 -1.44 -10.53 -3.19
N TRP A 120 -1.45 -9.94 -4.39
CA TRP A 120 -1.38 -10.73 -5.62
C TRP A 120 -0.17 -11.71 -5.60
N SER A 121 -0.36 -13.00 -5.87
CA SER A 121 -1.51 -13.66 -6.51
C SER A 121 -2.38 -14.52 -5.61
N ASP A 122 -2.19 -14.44 -4.29
CA ASP A 122 -2.90 -15.28 -3.33
C ASP A 122 -3.89 -14.46 -2.50
N ALA A 123 -5.09 -15.00 -2.40
CA ALA A 123 -6.20 -14.43 -1.62
C ALA A 123 -6.86 -15.49 -0.75
N SER A 124 -6.16 -16.61 -0.48
CA SER A 124 -6.72 -17.77 0.23
C SER A 124 -7.18 -17.42 1.65
N TYR A 125 -6.49 -16.48 2.30
CA TYR A 125 -6.89 -15.95 3.60
C TYR A 125 -8.27 -15.27 3.63
N LEU A 126 -8.89 -15.00 2.48
CA LEU A 126 -10.25 -14.44 2.39
C LEU A 126 -11.36 -15.49 2.29
N GLU A 127 -11.05 -16.78 2.15
CA GLU A 127 -12.04 -17.83 1.82
C GLU A 127 -13.23 -17.88 2.79
N ASP A 128 -13.01 -17.64 4.08
CA ASP A 128 -14.03 -17.69 5.12
C ASP A 128 -14.68 -16.33 5.44
N THR A 129 -14.33 -15.28 4.68
CA THR A 129 -14.86 -13.91 4.92
C THR A 129 -16.20 -13.64 4.24
N GLY A 130 -16.55 -14.42 3.21
CA GLY A 130 -17.70 -14.16 2.34
C GLY A 130 -17.40 -13.26 1.15
N VAL A 131 -16.13 -12.85 0.95
CA VAL A 131 -15.69 -12.17 -0.28
C VAL A 131 -15.84 -13.11 -1.48
N ASP A 132 -16.34 -12.58 -2.59
CA ASP A 132 -16.45 -13.31 -3.85
C ASP A 132 -15.05 -13.52 -4.48
N LEU A 133 -14.57 -14.76 -4.42
CA LEU A 133 -13.27 -15.17 -4.95
C LEU A 133 -13.42 -15.97 -6.24
N ARG A 134 -12.55 -15.68 -7.21
CA ARG A 134 -12.50 -16.40 -8.48
C ARG A 134 -11.14 -17.03 -8.72
N ALA A 135 -11.11 -18.36 -8.77
CA ALA A 135 -9.92 -19.11 -9.14
C ALA A 135 -9.64 -19.05 -10.65
N ALA A 136 -8.37 -18.93 -11.01
CA ALA A 136 -7.87 -18.94 -12.39
C ALA A 136 -6.51 -19.65 -12.49
N GLY A 137 -6.56 -20.99 -12.46
CA GLY A 137 -5.34 -21.80 -12.38
C GLY A 137 -4.75 -21.73 -10.97
N SER A 138 -3.49 -21.28 -10.86
CA SER A 138 -2.80 -21.11 -9.57
C SER A 138 -2.98 -19.72 -8.95
N LYS A 139 -3.98 -18.96 -9.41
CA LYS A 139 -4.20 -17.55 -9.04
C LYS A 139 -5.61 -17.40 -8.53
N THR A 140 -5.79 -16.50 -7.58
CA THR A 140 -7.10 -16.09 -7.07
C THR A 140 -7.29 -14.61 -7.35
N TYR A 141 -8.48 -14.26 -7.83
CA TYR A 141 -8.92 -12.89 -8.03
C TYR A 141 -10.07 -12.58 -7.07
N VAL A 142 -10.21 -11.30 -6.73
CA VAL A 142 -11.27 -10.77 -5.88
C VAL A 142 -12.20 -9.92 -6.72
N ASP A 143 -13.50 -10.23 -6.66
CA ASP A 143 -14.52 -9.41 -7.32
C ASP A 143 -14.76 -8.13 -6.51
N VAL A 144 -14.77 -6.99 -7.22
CA VAL A 144 -14.97 -5.65 -6.64
C VAL A 144 -15.89 -4.79 -7.50
N ASP A 145 -16.46 -3.74 -6.91
CA ASP A 145 -17.07 -2.64 -7.65
C ASP A 145 -16.01 -1.75 -8.34
N ASP A 146 -16.48 -0.73 -9.08
CA ASP A 146 -15.61 0.22 -9.79
C ASP A 146 -14.69 1.07 -8.87
N LEU A 147 -14.86 0.96 -7.55
CA LEU A 147 -14.12 1.73 -6.53
C LEU A 147 -13.37 0.80 -5.55
N GLY A 148 -13.23 -0.49 -5.89
CA GLY A 148 -12.45 -1.46 -5.12
C GLY A 148 -13.15 -2.05 -3.89
N ARG A 149 -14.46 -1.84 -3.72
CA ARG A 149 -15.24 -2.47 -2.63
C ARG A 149 -15.56 -3.92 -2.97
N THR A 150 -15.42 -4.82 -2.01
CA THR A 150 -15.93 -6.20 -2.14
C THR A 150 -17.40 -6.28 -1.72
N ALA A 151 -18.00 -7.47 -1.80
CA ALA A 151 -19.33 -7.74 -1.26
C ALA A 151 -19.40 -7.67 0.28
N VAL A 152 -18.26 -7.67 0.99
CA VAL A 152 -18.17 -7.63 2.45
C VAL A 152 -17.82 -6.20 2.90
N PRO A 153 -18.71 -5.48 3.61
CA PRO A 153 -18.41 -4.14 4.11
C PRO A 153 -17.14 -4.09 4.95
N GLY A 154 -16.25 -3.15 4.64
CA GLY A 154 -14.96 -3.02 5.32
C GLY A 154 -13.80 -3.81 4.69
N ILE A 155 -14.08 -4.73 3.74
CA ILE A 155 -13.04 -5.37 2.93
C ILE A 155 -13.02 -4.75 1.53
N TYR A 156 -11.85 -4.28 1.13
CA TYR A 156 -11.53 -3.70 -0.17
C TYR A 156 -10.45 -4.55 -0.84
N ALA A 157 -10.34 -4.48 -2.16
CA ALA A 157 -9.23 -5.07 -2.89
C ALA A 157 -8.70 -4.11 -3.96
N ALA A 158 -7.41 -4.24 -4.25
CA ALA A 158 -6.73 -3.35 -5.18
C ALA A 158 -5.60 -4.04 -5.95
N GLY A 159 -5.20 -3.40 -7.04
CA GLY A 159 -4.10 -3.82 -7.87
C GLY A 159 -4.45 -5.07 -8.68
N ARG A 160 -3.44 -5.87 -9.00
CA ARG A 160 -3.63 -7.04 -9.87
C ARG A 160 -4.61 -8.08 -9.32
N LEU A 161 -4.90 -8.04 -8.03
CA LEU A 161 -5.88 -8.90 -7.35
C LEU A 161 -7.30 -8.73 -7.92
N THR A 162 -7.61 -7.58 -8.50
CA THR A 162 -8.92 -7.21 -9.05
C THR A 162 -8.98 -7.28 -10.59
N GLU A 163 -8.07 -8.03 -11.23
CA GLU A 163 -8.01 -8.23 -12.69
C GLU A 163 -7.77 -6.99 -13.56
N ILE A 164 -7.41 -5.86 -12.96
CA ILE A 164 -6.97 -4.69 -13.72
C ILE A 164 -5.74 -5.01 -14.59
N TYR A 165 -5.49 -4.15 -15.59
CA TYR A 165 -4.34 -4.31 -16.46
C TYR A 165 -3.02 -4.34 -15.69
N HIS A 166 -2.18 -5.33 -16.03
CA HIS A 166 -0.91 -5.57 -15.35
C HIS A 166 0.15 -4.53 -15.72
N GLN A 167 0.14 -3.40 -15.01
CA GLN A 167 1.13 -2.32 -15.09
C GLN A 167 1.30 -1.70 -13.69
N ALA A 168 2.53 -1.32 -13.32
CA ALA A 168 2.81 -0.74 -11.99
C ALA A 168 1.98 0.53 -11.73
N VAL A 169 1.93 1.46 -12.69
CA VAL A 169 1.17 2.70 -12.55
C VAL A 169 -0.35 2.48 -12.51
N VAL A 170 -0.86 1.45 -13.19
CA VAL A 170 -2.29 1.10 -13.14
C VAL A 170 -2.62 0.56 -11.75
N ALA A 171 -1.78 -0.32 -11.20
CA ALA A 171 -1.96 -0.83 -9.83
C ALA A 171 -1.83 0.26 -8.76
N ALA A 172 -0.94 1.24 -8.95
CA ALA A 172 -0.84 2.40 -8.05
C ALA A 172 -2.10 3.28 -8.12
N GLY A 173 -2.59 3.59 -9.34
CA GLY A 173 -3.79 4.41 -9.53
C GLY A 173 -5.05 3.77 -8.94
N ASP A 174 -5.25 2.49 -9.24
CA ASP A 174 -6.35 1.68 -8.68
C ASP A 174 -6.30 1.65 -7.15
N ALA A 175 -5.12 1.36 -6.56
CA ALA A 175 -4.97 1.33 -5.11
C ALA A 175 -5.15 2.70 -4.43
N ALA A 176 -4.77 3.79 -5.09
CA ALA A 176 -5.05 5.14 -4.61
C ALA A 176 -6.56 5.43 -4.60
N GLU A 177 -7.29 5.03 -5.64
CA GLU A 177 -8.76 5.17 -5.70
C GLU A 177 -9.45 4.31 -4.64
N THR A 178 -9.03 3.05 -4.47
CA THR A 178 -9.53 2.17 -3.41
C THR A 178 -9.26 2.73 -2.02
N ALA A 179 -8.06 3.27 -1.77
CA ALA A 179 -7.73 3.87 -0.46
C ALA A 179 -8.54 5.12 -0.17
N ILE A 180 -8.75 6.00 -1.15
CA ILE A 180 -9.63 7.17 -0.98
C ILE A 180 -11.08 6.75 -0.77
N THR A 181 -11.51 5.67 -1.43
CA THR A 181 -12.83 5.07 -1.22
C THR A 181 -13.00 4.60 0.23
N LEU A 182 -11.98 3.90 0.77
CA LEU A 182 -11.95 3.48 2.17
C LEU A 182 -12.03 4.69 3.13
N VAL A 183 -11.24 5.74 2.89
CA VAL A 183 -11.26 6.99 3.69
C VAL A 183 -12.64 7.66 3.66
N HIS A 184 -13.28 7.68 2.50
CA HIS A 184 -14.64 8.21 2.37
C HIS A 184 -15.63 7.39 3.20
N ASP A 185 -15.57 6.07 3.08
CA ASP A 185 -16.50 5.15 3.74
C ASP A 185 -16.26 5.05 5.25
N SER A 186 -15.07 5.41 5.75
CA SER A 186 -14.80 5.55 7.19
C SER A 186 -15.38 6.82 7.80
N GLY A 187 -15.83 7.78 6.99
CA GLY A 187 -16.25 9.10 7.45
C GLY A 187 -15.07 9.99 7.86
N THR A 188 -13.83 9.55 7.63
CA THR A 188 -12.62 10.34 7.84
C THR A 188 -12.63 11.55 6.90
N ALA A 189 -12.15 12.70 7.37
CA ALA A 189 -12.15 13.90 6.57
C ALA A 189 -11.25 13.73 5.32
N PHE A 190 -11.75 14.16 4.17
CA PHE A 190 -10.96 14.22 2.95
C PHE A 190 -9.73 15.13 3.13
N TYR A 191 -8.60 14.74 2.53
CA TYR A 191 -7.36 15.50 2.56
C TYR A 191 -6.82 15.74 1.14
N ASN A 192 -5.94 16.74 1.02
CA ASN A 192 -5.29 17.05 -0.24
C ASN A 192 -3.86 16.46 -0.27
N ASP A 193 -3.43 16.02 -1.44
CA ASP A 193 -2.05 15.57 -1.70
C ASP A 193 -1.05 16.72 -1.85
N TRP A 194 -1.52 17.98 -1.76
CA TRP A 194 -0.71 19.19 -1.88
C TRP A 194 -0.91 20.17 -0.72
N VAL A 195 0.13 20.97 -0.51
CA VAL A 195 0.12 22.16 0.36
C VAL A 195 0.24 23.41 -0.51
N ALA A 196 -0.25 24.54 0.01
CA ALA A 196 -0.24 25.82 -0.69
C ALA A 196 0.76 26.80 -0.05
N PRO A 197 1.24 27.81 -0.79
CA PRO A 197 1.99 28.90 -0.16
C PRO A 197 1.07 29.75 0.74
N THR A 198 1.60 30.33 1.81
CA THR A 198 0.89 31.30 2.66
C THR A 198 0.19 32.37 1.85
N GLY A 199 -1.07 32.63 2.16
CA GLY A 199 -1.88 33.62 1.48
C GLY A 199 -2.64 33.07 0.26
N TYR A 200 -2.34 31.85 -0.21
CA TYR A 200 -2.97 31.33 -1.43
C TYR A 200 -4.50 31.31 -1.32
N PHE A 201 -5.09 30.74 -0.29
CA PHE A 201 -6.52 30.84 0.00
C PHE A 201 -6.85 32.09 0.81
N THR A 202 -6.08 32.32 1.86
CA THR A 202 -6.44 33.30 2.91
C THR A 202 -6.44 34.74 2.40
N ASP A 203 -5.50 35.15 1.53
CA ASP A 203 -5.49 36.50 0.95
C ASP A 203 -6.62 36.73 -0.06
N ARG A 204 -7.24 35.65 -0.56
CA ARG A 204 -8.45 35.70 -1.40
C ARG A 204 -9.74 35.63 -0.60
N GLY A 205 -9.66 35.71 0.74
CA GLY A 205 -10.82 35.61 1.63
C GLY A 205 -11.47 34.23 1.61
N ARG A 206 -10.71 33.18 1.32
CA ARG A 206 -11.18 31.79 1.33
C ARG A 206 -10.58 31.06 2.53
N GLU A 207 -11.34 30.12 3.09
CA GLU A 207 -10.82 29.17 4.07
C GLU A 207 -9.85 28.20 3.39
N VAL A 208 -8.82 27.79 4.12
CA VAL A 208 -7.93 26.71 3.69
C VAL A 208 -8.75 25.42 3.66
N PRO A 209 -8.72 24.64 2.55
CA PRO A 209 -9.46 23.38 2.48
C PRO A 209 -9.12 22.44 3.64
N PRO A 210 -10.06 21.59 4.08
CA PRO A 210 -9.78 20.56 5.08
C PRO A 210 -8.53 19.73 4.73
N ALA A 211 -7.69 19.50 5.75
CA ALA A 211 -6.42 18.80 5.64
C ALA A 211 -5.51 19.29 4.49
N CYS A 212 -5.61 20.58 4.17
CA CYS A 212 -4.62 21.33 3.39
C CYS A 212 -3.91 22.31 4.33
N GLU A 213 -2.66 22.63 4.02
CA GLU A 213 -1.83 23.56 4.79
C GLU A 213 -1.35 24.70 3.88
N GLU A 214 -1.29 25.90 4.44
CA GLU A 214 -0.57 27.04 3.86
C GLU A 214 0.80 27.19 4.51
N ILE A 215 1.87 26.95 3.76
CA ILE A 215 3.27 26.99 4.24
C ILE A 215 4.01 28.23 3.74
N ASP A 216 4.90 28.75 4.58
CA ASP A 216 5.75 29.89 4.22
C ASP A 216 6.93 29.46 3.33
N ALA A 217 7.72 30.45 2.90
CA ALA A 217 8.87 30.19 2.03
C ALA A 217 9.97 29.36 2.72
N ASP A 218 10.17 29.53 4.02
CA ASP A 218 11.22 28.84 4.77
C ASP A 218 10.87 27.35 4.91
N GLU A 219 9.60 27.05 5.22
CA GLU A 219 9.08 25.69 5.30
C GLU A 219 9.06 25.01 3.93
N ARG A 220 8.65 25.72 2.87
CA ARG A 220 8.73 25.20 1.50
C ARG A 220 10.18 24.84 1.13
N ASP A 221 11.13 25.74 1.39
CA ASP A 221 12.53 25.51 1.07
C ASP A 221 13.13 24.38 1.92
N ARG A 222 12.67 24.19 3.16
CA ARG A 222 13.02 23.03 4.01
C ARG A 222 12.55 21.73 3.37
N ARG A 223 11.27 21.61 3.01
CA ARG A 223 10.70 20.41 2.36
C ARG A 223 11.37 20.13 1.01
N GLU A 224 11.72 21.16 0.24
CA GLU A 224 12.46 20.98 -1.03
C GLU A 224 13.86 20.41 -0.80
N ARG A 225 14.61 20.94 0.18
CA ARG A 225 15.94 20.41 0.51
C ARG A 225 15.87 18.95 0.94
N GLU A 226 14.94 18.64 1.85
CA GLU A 226 14.70 17.28 2.34
C GLU A 226 14.39 16.32 1.19
N SER A 227 13.39 16.65 0.35
CA SER A 227 13.04 15.84 -0.83
C SER A 227 14.24 15.60 -1.75
N ARG A 228 15.05 16.63 -2.02
CA ARG A 228 16.24 16.51 -2.87
C ARG A 228 17.35 15.69 -2.24
N GLU A 229 17.53 15.77 -0.93
CA GLU A 229 18.54 14.99 -0.19
C GLU A 229 18.18 13.51 -0.20
N VAL A 230 16.95 13.18 0.19
CA VAL A 230 16.41 11.82 0.14
C VAL A 230 16.54 11.20 -1.25
N MET A 231 16.09 11.92 -2.28
CA MET A 231 16.16 11.40 -3.65
C MET A 231 17.61 11.24 -4.13
N ARG A 232 18.55 12.06 -3.65
CA ARG A 232 19.97 11.84 -3.99
C ARG A 232 20.51 10.59 -3.31
N GLU A 233 20.11 10.33 -2.06
CA GLU A 233 20.56 9.16 -1.30
C GLU A 233 20.14 7.85 -1.96
N PHE A 234 18.84 7.70 -2.28
CA PHE A 234 18.32 6.50 -2.93
C PHE A 234 18.93 6.21 -4.31
N PHE A 235 19.41 7.25 -5.01
CA PHE A 235 19.98 7.13 -6.35
C PHE A 235 21.50 7.30 -6.38
N ALA A 236 22.17 7.40 -5.22
CA ALA A 236 23.61 7.65 -5.15
C ALA A 236 24.42 6.48 -5.68
N GLU A 237 24.00 5.26 -5.33
CA GLU A 237 24.69 4.01 -5.64
C GLU A 237 23.73 3.00 -6.30
N PRO A 238 24.23 1.99 -7.02
CA PRO A 238 23.42 0.87 -7.46
C PRO A 238 22.71 0.19 -6.27
N HIS A 239 21.53 -0.37 -6.53
CA HIS A 239 20.79 -1.14 -5.54
C HIS A 239 21.64 -2.32 -5.03
N GLU A 240 21.71 -2.51 -3.70
CA GLU A 240 22.62 -3.46 -3.05
C GLU A 240 22.29 -4.93 -3.34
N GLU A 241 21.00 -5.26 -3.42
CA GLU A 241 20.60 -6.63 -3.74
C GLU A 241 20.77 -6.96 -5.23
N PRO A 242 21.25 -8.17 -5.59
CA PRO A 242 21.35 -8.61 -6.97
C PRO A 242 19.98 -8.79 -7.62
N GLN A 243 19.96 -8.88 -8.96
CA GLN A 243 18.72 -9.09 -9.69
C GLN A 243 18.14 -10.47 -9.34
N ARG A 244 16.85 -10.48 -9.01
CA ARG A 244 16.10 -11.73 -8.81
C ARG A 244 15.44 -12.16 -10.13
N THR A 245 15.22 -13.46 -10.28
CA THR A 245 14.45 -14.11 -11.34
C THR A 245 13.29 -14.90 -10.72
N HIS A 246 12.55 -15.66 -11.53
CA HIS A 246 11.52 -16.55 -11.00
C HIS A 246 12.15 -17.71 -10.21
N PRO A 247 11.70 -18.01 -8.98
CA PRO A 247 12.29 -19.08 -8.15
C PRO A 247 12.31 -20.46 -8.82
N SER A 248 11.39 -20.73 -9.76
CA SER A 248 11.41 -22.00 -10.52
C SER A 248 12.58 -22.13 -11.52
N LEU A 249 13.41 -21.09 -11.69
CA LEU A 249 14.51 -21.07 -12.66
C LEU A 249 15.89 -21.23 -12.00
N VAL A 250 15.97 -21.18 -10.67
CA VAL A 250 17.23 -21.26 -9.90
C VAL A 250 17.01 -22.09 -8.63
N ASP A 251 18.09 -22.59 -8.04
CA ASP A 251 18.07 -23.31 -6.75
C ASP A 251 18.21 -22.31 -5.58
N ASP A 252 17.41 -21.24 -5.61
CA ASP A 252 17.34 -20.18 -4.61
C ASP A 252 15.86 -19.79 -4.43
N GLU A 253 15.35 -19.88 -3.19
CA GLU A 253 13.93 -19.67 -2.88
C GLU A 253 13.47 -18.23 -3.17
N LEU A 254 14.40 -17.26 -3.15
CA LEU A 254 14.15 -15.86 -3.47
C LEU A 254 14.49 -15.52 -4.93
N GLY A 255 14.84 -16.52 -5.74
CA GLY A 255 15.16 -16.35 -7.14
C GLY A 255 16.45 -15.57 -7.40
N ARG A 256 17.41 -15.49 -6.47
CA ARG A 256 18.65 -14.71 -6.68
C ARG A 256 19.51 -15.32 -7.80
N LEU A 257 20.10 -14.46 -8.62
CA LEU A 257 21.05 -14.87 -9.66
C LEU A 257 22.47 -14.86 -9.10
N ASP A 258 23.28 -15.87 -9.45
CA ASP A 258 24.73 -15.84 -9.23
C ASP A 258 25.34 -14.70 -10.05
N GLU A 259 26.09 -13.80 -9.40
CA GLU A 259 26.80 -12.69 -10.04
C GLU A 259 27.96 -13.13 -10.95
#